data_AF-A0A961Y470-F1
#
_entry.id   AF-A0A961Y470-F1
#
_cell.length_a   1.000
_cell.length_b   1.000
_cell.length_c   1.000
_cell.angle_alpha   90.00
_cell.angle_beta   90.00
_cell.angle_gamma   90.00
#
_symmetry.space_group_name_H-M   'P 1'
#
loop_
_entity.id
_entity.type
_entity.pdbx_description
1 polymer ?
#
loop_
_entity_poly.entity_id
_entity_poly.type
_entity_poly.pdbx_seq_one_letter_code
_entity_poly.pdbx_strand_id
1 'polypeptide(L)'
;MADANPQLQDKLTGYLGSLAGPSLVMLCHEIDRAGIAADLDPANAMILRAARQALEEKGAWGTIVSRPQAMAFADTIPFQIRPHTETKHRGRICIDSLRSIWVALVRDPGNGALPASIREAAQAVAGAPDSMHRVVAGLRATLMPVLGELYRDVATDFGHSQRVSAQLGGLRVAQDLADVIAVLSLAPRLDEFRAFIGKGGDRVDHVDEKSWQPLASALDHFTPEQIIYPMVMLLGHMAAPGSLPNLLVFTEQSDEPAKLKRSRFSPVVEVLLNELDILACTVRDGLAAWQVVDDVVPAVRRFHEISSGLALAINMELPSDWSKRLAAKRSRISDCLRETVEMTLGRLRLGIQPNGVGVVAPDPLDTEQAIESARLLMAIKPLRSELALNECVTRVHAAVEGFFDTAARNLPVQARAAEAVDMPALNARFDALYRTSMVLFGDEYAGLLRRSGEVSGLRLPDAGEMAAA
;
A
#
# COMPACT_ATOMS: atom_id res chain seq x y z
N MET A 1 2.07 -24.36 -13.90
CA MET A 1 1.81 -23.12 -13.15
C MET A 1 0.77 -23.51 -12.13
N ALA A 2 1.18 -23.80 -10.90
CA ALA A 2 0.40 -24.60 -9.96
C ALA A 2 -0.42 -23.70 -9.04
N ASP A 3 -1.74 -23.83 -9.11
CA ASP A 3 -2.70 -23.20 -8.22
C ASP A 3 -2.40 -23.56 -6.75
N ALA A 4 -2.29 -22.54 -5.91
CA ALA A 4 -2.19 -22.72 -4.47
C ALA A 4 -3.60 -22.94 -3.90
N ASN A 5 -4.07 -24.18 -4.02
CA ASN A 5 -5.30 -24.75 -3.45
C ASN A 5 -5.77 -24.05 -2.13
N PRO A 6 -6.95 -23.38 -2.11
CA PRO A 6 -7.51 -22.69 -0.95
C PRO A 6 -7.59 -23.51 0.35
N GLN A 7 -7.96 -24.80 0.27
CA GLN A 7 -7.93 -25.68 1.45
C GLN A 7 -6.52 -25.90 1.99
N LEU A 8 -5.53 -25.83 1.10
CA LEU A 8 -4.12 -25.92 1.43
C LEU A 8 -3.65 -24.62 2.07
N GLN A 9 -4.14 -23.45 1.64
CA GLN A 9 -3.86 -22.17 2.29
C GLN A 9 -4.42 -22.09 3.71
N ASP A 10 -5.65 -22.53 3.93
CA ASP A 10 -6.26 -22.55 5.27
C ASP A 10 -5.59 -23.57 6.20
N LYS A 11 -5.23 -24.75 5.68
CA LYS A 11 -4.45 -25.74 6.42
C LYS A 11 -3.05 -25.24 6.75
N LEU A 12 -2.42 -24.51 5.83
CA LEU A 12 -1.08 -23.97 5.99
C LEU A 12 -1.10 -22.80 6.99
N THR A 13 -2.07 -21.91 6.91
CA THR A 13 -2.30 -20.84 7.90
C THR A 13 -2.61 -21.41 9.27
N GLY A 14 -3.47 -22.44 9.36
CA GLY A 14 -3.77 -23.15 10.60
C GLY A 14 -2.55 -23.88 11.19
N TYR A 15 -1.74 -24.53 10.34
CA TYR A 15 -0.50 -25.20 10.76
C TYR A 15 0.55 -24.20 11.24
N LEU A 16 0.80 -23.13 10.48
CA LEU A 16 1.72 -22.06 10.88
C LEU A 16 1.23 -21.34 12.14
N GLY A 17 -0.07 -21.11 12.26
CA GLY A 17 -0.72 -20.62 13.48
C GLY A 17 -0.51 -21.53 14.69
N SER A 18 -0.30 -22.83 14.50
CA SER A 18 0.01 -23.78 15.58
C SER A 18 1.49 -23.85 15.98
N LEU A 19 2.41 -23.37 15.13
CA LEU A 19 3.85 -23.41 15.39
C LEU A 19 4.30 -22.42 16.48
N ALA A 20 5.33 -22.77 17.24
CA ALA A 20 5.97 -21.85 18.17
C ALA A 20 6.68 -20.69 17.43
N GLY A 21 6.68 -19.49 18.00
CA GLY A 21 7.28 -18.28 17.39
C GLY A 21 8.71 -18.47 16.84
N PRO A 22 9.64 -19.11 17.58
CA PRO A 22 10.99 -19.39 17.09
C PRO A 22 11.04 -20.29 15.84
N SER A 23 10.12 -21.26 15.73
CA SER A 23 10.03 -22.16 14.57
C SER A 23 9.49 -21.45 13.32
N LEU A 24 8.54 -20.51 13.51
CA LEU A 24 8.05 -19.65 12.43
C LEU A 24 9.14 -18.72 11.89
N VAL A 25 10.00 -18.21 12.77
CA VAL A 25 11.14 -17.36 12.39
C VAL A 25 12.18 -18.14 11.60
N MET A 26 12.52 -19.36 12.05
CA MET A 26 13.41 -20.26 11.30
C MET A 26 12.85 -20.60 9.92
N LEU A 27 11.53 -20.84 9.82
CA LEU A 27 10.89 -21.13 8.54
C LEU A 27 10.96 -19.93 7.58
N CYS A 28 10.64 -18.72 8.05
CA CYS A 28 10.83 -17.49 7.27
C CYS A 28 12.29 -17.34 6.81
N HIS A 29 13.25 -17.65 7.69
CA HIS A 29 14.68 -17.57 7.39
C HIS A 29 15.14 -18.58 6.32
N GLU A 30 14.71 -19.85 6.38
CA GLU A 30 15.07 -20.86 5.39
C GLU A 30 14.47 -20.57 4.01
N ILE A 31 13.23 -20.05 3.97
CA ILE A 31 12.55 -19.66 2.73
C ILE A 31 13.17 -18.41 2.12
N ASP A 32 13.44 -17.37 2.94
CA ASP A 32 14.15 -16.17 2.47
C ASP A 32 15.56 -16.52 1.99
N ARG A 33 16.28 -17.45 2.66
CA ARG A 33 17.61 -17.93 2.25
C ARG A 33 17.59 -18.67 0.91
N ALA A 34 16.58 -19.52 0.69
CA ALA A 34 16.39 -20.20 -0.59
C ALA A 34 16.06 -19.21 -1.73
N GLY A 35 15.34 -18.13 -1.43
CA GLY A 35 15.03 -17.05 -2.37
C GLY A 35 16.18 -16.10 -2.73
N ILE A 36 17.33 -16.16 -2.03
CA ILE A 36 18.56 -15.43 -2.38
C ILE A 36 19.14 -15.93 -3.72
N ALA A 37 18.80 -17.16 -4.12
CA ALA A 37 19.22 -17.76 -5.38
C ALA A 37 18.14 -17.63 -6.47
N ALA A 38 17.81 -16.39 -6.88
CA ALA A 38 16.97 -16.01 -8.04
C ALA A 38 15.57 -16.67 -8.17
N ASP A 39 14.53 -15.82 -8.18
CA ASP A 39 13.09 -16.14 -8.27
C ASP A 39 12.53 -17.03 -7.15
N LEU A 40 11.94 -16.37 -6.14
CA LEU A 40 11.07 -17.03 -5.17
C LEU A 40 9.85 -17.61 -5.91
N ASP A 41 9.75 -18.94 -5.92
CA ASP A 41 8.55 -19.66 -6.35
C ASP A 41 7.29 -19.08 -5.65
N PRO A 42 6.19 -18.80 -6.38
CA PRO A 42 4.91 -18.35 -5.82
C PRO A 42 4.44 -19.11 -4.57
N ALA A 43 4.71 -20.42 -4.49
CA ALA A 43 4.37 -21.22 -3.30
C ALA A 43 5.16 -20.76 -2.06
N ASN A 44 6.45 -20.45 -2.21
CA ASN A 44 7.31 -19.97 -1.13
C ASN A 44 6.94 -18.55 -0.70
N ALA A 45 6.57 -17.69 -1.64
CA ALA A 45 6.07 -16.34 -1.34
C ALA A 45 4.78 -16.38 -0.51
N MET A 46 3.90 -17.34 -0.80
CA MET A 46 2.65 -17.52 -0.07
C MET A 46 2.87 -18.03 1.36
N ILE A 47 3.76 -19.01 1.56
CA ILE A 47 4.15 -19.52 2.88
C ILE A 47 4.77 -18.40 3.72
N LEU A 48 5.62 -17.58 3.11
CA LEU A 48 6.27 -16.44 3.76
C LEU A 48 5.25 -15.39 4.23
N ARG A 49 4.23 -15.09 3.41
CA ARG A 49 3.15 -14.16 3.76
C ARG A 49 2.33 -14.67 4.95
N ALA A 50 1.90 -15.93 4.91
CA ALA A 50 1.14 -16.56 5.99
C ALA A 50 1.94 -16.68 7.29
N ALA A 51 3.25 -16.99 7.21
CA ALA A 51 4.13 -17.06 8.37
C ALA A 51 4.35 -15.68 9.01
N ARG A 52 4.45 -14.60 8.22
CA ARG A 52 4.56 -13.21 8.73
C ARG A 52 3.29 -12.74 9.43
N GLN A 53 2.13 -13.06 8.89
CA GLN A 53 0.84 -12.77 9.52
C GLN A 53 0.70 -13.53 10.86
N ALA A 54 1.07 -14.81 10.90
CA ALA A 54 1.07 -15.58 12.15
C ALA A 54 2.06 -15.03 13.19
N LEU A 55 3.15 -14.37 12.77
CA LEU A 55 4.08 -13.67 13.65
C LEU A 55 3.51 -12.32 14.16
N GLU A 56 2.74 -11.59 13.34
CA GLU A 56 1.96 -10.39 13.72
C GLU A 56 0.99 -10.72 14.85
N GLU A 57 0.14 -11.72 14.63
CA GLU A 57 -0.92 -12.11 15.56
C GLU A 57 -0.37 -12.62 16.90
N LYS A 58 0.83 -13.22 16.89
CA LYS A 58 1.49 -13.73 18.10
C LYS A 58 2.33 -12.69 18.84
N GLY A 59 2.39 -11.44 18.38
CA GLY A 59 3.27 -10.42 18.95
C GLY A 59 4.76 -10.80 18.85
N ALA A 60 5.09 -11.81 18.05
CA ALA A 60 6.44 -12.33 17.85
C ALA A 60 7.22 -11.49 16.81
N TRP A 61 6.75 -10.28 16.50
CA TRP A 61 7.51 -9.27 15.75
C TRP A 61 8.84 -8.93 16.39
N GLY A 62 8.96 -9.11 17.71
CA GLY A 62 10.24 -9.06 18.41
C GLY A 62 11.28 -10.07 17.89
N THR A 63 10.89 -11.02 17.05
CA THR A 63 11.76 -12.02 16.41
C THR A 63 11.98 -11.80 14.90
N ILE A 64 11.34 -10.79 14.28
CA ILE A 64 11.62 -10.28 12.90
C ILE A 64 12.91 -9.41 12.86
N VAL A 65 13.61 -9.37 13.99
CA VAL A 65 14.92 -8.75 14.24
C VAL A 65 16.07 -9.46 13.48
N SER A 66 15.78 -10.31 12.47
CA SER A 66 16.78 -11.09 11.72
C SER A 66 17.34 -10.41 10.47
N ARG A 67 17.19 -9.09 10.33
CA ARG A 67 18.13 -8.29 9.53
C ARG A 67 18.79 -7.23 10.40
N PRO A 68 20.13 -7.24 10.53
CA PRO A 68 20.89 -6.12 11.07
C PRO A 68 20.44 -4.76 10.51
N GLN A 69 20.17 -4.73 9.20
CA GLN A 69 19.64 -3.55 8.51
C GLN A 69 18.26 -3.11 9.01
N ALA A 70 17.33 -4.04 9.24
CA ALA A 70 15.98 -3.72 9.70
C ALA A 70 15.99 -3.13 11.12
N MET A 71 16.87 -3.64 11.99
CA MET A 71 17.10 -3.03 13.31
C MET A 71 17.73 -1.65 13.21
N ALA A 72 18.76 -1.50 12.39
CA ALA A 72 19.48 -0.24 12.22
C ALA A 72 18.56 0.89 11.74
N PHE A 73 17.50 0.57 11.01
CA PHE A 73 16.55 1.53 10.45
C PHE A 73 15.13 1.39 10.98
N ALA A 74 14.93 0.72 12.12
CA ALA A 74 13.60 0.48 12.70
C ALA A 74 12.82 1.79 12.93
N ASP A 75 13.50 2.83 13.42
CA ASP A 75 12.93 4.17 13.65
C ASP A 75 12.44 4.86 12.36
N THR A 76 12.91 4.41 11.19
CA THR A 76 12.52 5.00 9.89
C THR A 76 11.27 4.39 9.28
N ILE A 77 10.75 3.27 9.82
CA ILE A 77 9.60 2.53 9.26
C ILE A 77 8.40 3.43 8.93
N PRO A 78 7.95 4.35 9.81
CA PRO A 78 6.78 5.22 9.51
C PRO A 78 6.98 6.15 8.31
N PHE A 79 8.24 6.37 7.91
CA PHE A 79 8.64 7.28 6.85
C PHE A 79 8.93 6.54 5.54
N GLN A 80 8.95 5.21 5.55
CA GLN A 80 9.33 4.42 4.39
C GLN A 80 8.25 4.41 3.31
N ILE A 81 8.68 4.49 2.05
CA ILE A 81 7.85 4.32 0.88
C ILE A 81 8.45 3.25 -0.02
N ARG A 82 7.60 2.51 -0.72
CA ARG A 82 8.02 1.55 -1.76
C ARG A 82 8.20 2.22 -3.13
N PRO A 83 7.21 2.95 -3.67
CA PRO A 83 7.32 3.45 -5.03
C PRO A 83 8.37 4.55 -5.13
N HIS A 84 9.09 4.57 -6.26
CA HIS A 84 9.94 5.68 -6.61
C HIS A 84 9.07 6.81 -7.18
N THR A 85 8.99 7.91 -6.45
CA THR A 85 8.35 9.14 -6.93
C THR A 85 9.31 9.93 -7.83
N GLU A 86 8.79 10.65 -8.82
CA GLU A 86 9.58 11.47 -9.76
C GLU A 86 10.47 12.48 -9.04
N THR A 87 9.97 13.06 -7.96
CA THR A 87 10.68 14.04 -7.13
C THR A 87 10.78 13.57 -5.69
N LYS A 88 11.82 14.02 -4.99
CA LYS A 88 12.06 13.64 -3.59
C LYS A 88 11.11 14.40 -2.67
N HIS A 89 10.32 13.63 -1.93
CA HIS A 89 9.49 14.14 -0.86
C HIS A 89 10.26 14.08 0.44
N ARG A 90 10.48 15.24 1.05
CA ARG A 90 11.15 15.34 2.36
C ARG A 90 10.32 14.61 3.42
N GLY A 91 11.00 13.89 4.31
CA GLY A 91 10.35 13.05 5.33
C GLY A 91 9.81 11.72 4.79
N ARG A 92 10.07 11.36 3.52
CA ARG A 92 9.67 10.07 2.93
C ARG A 92 10.87 9.32 2.36
N ILE A 93 11.22 8.19 2.93
CA ILE A 93 12.46 7.46 2.61
C ILE A 93 12.14 6.27 1.70
N CYS A 94 12.78 6.17 0.53
CA CYS A 94 12.58 4.98 -0.31
C CYS A 94 13.24 3.75 0.35
N ILE A 95 12.52 2.63 0.40
CA ILE A 95 13.03 1.39 1.01
C ILE A 95 14.28 0.86 0.29
N ASP A 96 14.37 1.07 -1.03
CA ASP A 96 15.54 0.67 -1.81
C ASP A 96 16.77 1.54 -1.50
N SER A 97 16.56 2.82 -1.18
CA SER A 97 17.65 3.70 -0.71
C SER A 97 18.26 3.21 0.59
N LEU A 98 17.46 2.65 1.52
CA LEU A 98 17.98 2.07 2.76
C LEU A 98 18.93 0.91 2.50
N ARG A 99 18.69 0.12 1.44
CA ARG A 99 19.61 -0.95 1.02
C ARG A 99 20.94 -0.38 0.54
N SER A 100 20.90 0.64 -0.31
CA SER A 100 22.12 1.28 -0.81
C SER A 100 22.92 1.97 0.29
N ILE A 101 22.26 2.67 1.21
CA ILE A 101 22.88 3.27 2.40
C ILE A 101 23.54 2.19 3.25
N TRP A 102 22.83 1.09 3.51
CA TRP A 102 23.37 -0.03 4.28
C TRP A 102 24.64 -0.62 3.66
N VAL A 103 24.63 -0.88 2.35
CA VAL A 103 25.79 -1.42 1.64
C VAL A 103 26.98 -0.46 1.74
N ALA A 104 26.76 0.84 1.60
CA ALA A 104 27.82 1.83 1.74
C ALA A 104 28.42 1.85 3.16
N LEU A 105 27.57 1.78 4.20
CA LEU A 105 28.01 1.73 5.60
C LEU A 105 28.90 0.51 5.88
N VAL A 106 28.48 -0.67 5.41
CA VAL A 106 29.20 -1.93 5.67
C VAL A 106 30.48 -2.07 4.83
N ARG A 107 30.52 -1.44 3.65
CA ARG A 107 31.67 -1.52 2.74
C ARG A 107 32.87 -0.71 3.22
N ASP A 108 32.63 0.35 4.00
CA ASP A 108 33.70 1.19 4.53
C ASP A 108 34.54 0.40 5.55
N PRO A 109 35.87 0.21 5.30
CA PRO A 109 36.76 -0.49 6.22
C PRO A 109 36.81 0.11 7.64
N GLY A 110 36.58 1.42 7.78
CA GLY A 110 36.50 2.11 9.08
C GLY A 110 35.31 1.64 9.94
N ASN A 111 34.30 1.04 9.31
CA ASN A 111 33.06 0.60 9.94
C ASN A 111 33.04 -0.91 10.25
N GLY A 112 34.18 -1.60 10.21
CA GLY A 112 34.27 -3.05 10.36
C GLY A 112 33.66 -3.62 11.66
N ALA A 113 33.50 -2.80 12.71
CA ALA A 113 32.85 -3.19 13.96
C ALA A 113 31.31 -3.14 13.91
N LEU A 114 30.71 -2.34 13.00
CA LEU A 114 29.26 -2.14 12.94
C LEU A 114 28.48 -3.45 12.74
N PRO A 115 28.86 -4.37 11.83
CA PRO A 115 28.12 -5.62 11.65
C PRO A 115 28.09 -6.49 12.91
N ALA A 116 29.14 -6.43 13.74
CA ALA A 116 29.19 -7.15 15.01
C ALA A 116 28.28 -6.51 16.05
N SER A 117 28.37 -5.19 16.26
CA SER A 117 27.52 -4.46 17.21
C SER A 117 26.02 -4.60 16.89
N ILE A 118 25.66 -4.63 15.61
CA ILE A 118 24.26 -4.81 15.20
C ILE A 118 23.79 -6.26 15.46
N ARG A 119 24.67 -7.25 15.29
CA ARG A 119 24.36 -8.66 15.61
C ARG A 119 24.19 -8.87 17.12
N GLU A 120 25.03 -8.24 17.93
CA GLU A 120 24.91 -8.25 19.39
C GLU A 120 23.61 -7.59 19.84
N ALA A 121 23.24 -6.45 19.25
CA ALA A 121 21.96 -5.81 19.47
C ALA A 121 20.79 -6.75 19.11
N ALA A 122 20.85 -7.43 17.97
CA ALA A 122 19.81 -8.38 17.55
C ALA A 122 19.64 -9.52 18.54
N GLN A 123 20.75 -10.10 19.01
CA GLN A 123 20.75 -11.17 20.01
C GLN A 123 20.20 -10.70 21.36
N ALA A 124 20.55 -9.48 21.78
CA ALA A 124 20.06 -8.90 23.03
C ALA A 124 18.53 -8.69 23.01
N VAL A 125 17.98 -8.19 21.89
CA VAL A 125 16.52 -8.04 21.73
C VAL A 125 15.82 -9.39 21.70
N ALA A 126 16.39 -10.38 21.00
CA ALA A 126 15.82 -11.73 20.95
C ALA A 126 15.80 -12.41 22.33
N GLY A 127 16.80 -12.16 23.18
CA GLY A 127 16.87 -12.71 24.53
C GLY A 127 16.00 -11.98 25.56
N ALA A 128 15.69 -10.70 25.34
CA ALA A 128 14.89 -9.88 26.24
C ALA A 128 14.12 -8.79 25.45
N PRO A 129 12.92 -9.09 24.94
CA PRO A 129 12.13 -8.16 24.11
C PRO A 129 11.82 -6.83 24.81
N ASP A 130 11.62 -6.84 26.12
CA ASP A 130 11.35 -5.63 26.92
C ASP A 130 12.54 -4.64 26.92
N SER A 131 13.73 -5.09 26.54
CA SER A 131 14.93 -4.25 26.41
C SER A 131 15.07 -3.58 25.05
N MET A 132 14.19 -3.87 24.09
CA MET A 132 14.29 -3.44 22.69
C MET A 132 14.55 -1.93 22.55
N HIS A 133 13.78 -1.09 23.25
CA HIS A 133 13.95 0.37 23.18
C HIS A 133 15.36 0.82 23.58
N ARG A 134 15.94 0.21 24.63
CA ARG A 134 17.28 0.55 25.11
C ARG A 134 18.35 0.08 24.13
N VAL A 135 18.19 -1.13 23.58
CA VAL A 135 19.14 -1.71 22.63
C VAL A 135 19.15 -0.94 21.31
N VAL A 136 17.97 -0.58 20.78
CA VAL A 136 17.84 0.25 19.57
C VAL A 136 18.44 1.64 19.79
N ALA A 137 18.22 2.26 20.97
CA ALA A 137 18.82 3.55 21.29
C ALA A 137 20.36 3.50 21.33
N GLY A 138 20.94 2.43 21.89
CA GLY A 138 22.41 2.22 21.88
C GLY A 138 22.96 1.98 20.48
N LEU A 139 22.25 1.21 19.66
CA LEU A 139 22.60 1.00 18.26
C LEU A 139 22.61 2.30 17.47
N ARG A 140 21.58 3.13 17.66
CA ARG A 140 21.46 4.45 17.04
C ARG A 140 22.62 5.36 17.42
N ALA A 141 23.01 5.40 18.70
CA ALA A 141 24.17 6.19 19.14
C ALA A 141 25.47 5.77 18.44
N THR A 142 25.59 4.49 18.08
CA THR A 142 26.73 3.94 17.33
C THR A 142 26.65 4.29 15.83
N LEU A 143 25.45 4.30 15.24
CA LEU A 143 25.24 4.57 13.82
C LEU A 143 25.34 6.07 13.46
N MET A 144 24.94 6.96 14.36
CA MET A 144 24.82 8.40 14.07
C MET A 144 26.13 9.07 13.61
N PRO A 145 27.30 8.85 14.25
CA PRO A 145 28.56 9.43 13.80
C PRO A 145 28.93 8.98 12.38
N VAL A 146 28.76 7.69 12.10
CA VAL A 146 29.10 7.07 10.82
C VAL A 146 28.20 7.59 9.70
N LEU A 147 26.89 7.64 9.94
CA LEU A 147 25.95 8.23 8.98
C LEU A 147 26.27 9.71 8.71
N GLY A 148 26.66 10.45 9.75
CA GLY A 148 27.06 11.86 9.63
C GLY A 148 28.36 12.07 8.86
N GLU A 149 29.32 11.14 8.95
CA GLU A 149 30.53 11.10 8.11
C GLU A 149 30.16 10.83 6.66
N LEU A 150 29.41 9.76 6.41
CA LEU A 150 28.94 9.40 5.08
C LEU A 150 28.19 10.55 4.40
N TYR A 151 27.35 11.28 5.14
CA TYR A 151 26.64 12.43 4.60
C TYR A 151 27.55 13.64 4.35
N ARG A 152 28.56 13.89 5.20
CA ARG A 152 29.54 14.97 4.99
C ARG A 152 30.37 14.72 3.75
N ASP A 153 30.77 13.49 3.49
CA ASP A 153 31.51 13.10 2.29
C ASP A 153 30.68 13.34 1.01
N VAL A 154 29.36 13.22 1.10
CA VAL A 154 28.44 13.58 0.02
C VAL A 154 28.25 15.09 -0.10
N ALA A 155 28.25 15.82 1.01
CA ALA A 155 27.95 17.25 1.06
C ALA A 155 29.15 18.15 0.75
N THR A 156 30.38 17.62 0.81
CA THR A 156 31.61 18.39 0.58
C THR A 156 32.05 18.30 -0.88
N ASP A 157 32.01 19.45 -1.58
CA ASP A 157 32.49 19.70 -2.95
C ASP A 157 31.65 19.08 -4.11
N PHE A 158 31.26 19.88 -5.10
CA PHE A 158 30.32 19.49 -6.18
C PHE A 158 30.84 18.30 -7.01
N GLY A 159 32.15 18.25 -7.27
CA GLY A 159 32.80 17.17 -8.04
C GLY A 159 33.07 15.88 -7.23
N HIS A 160 33.18 15.98 -5.91
CA HIS A 160 33.32 14.84 -5.00
C HIS A 160 31.92 14.30 -4.64
N SER A 161 30.96 15.18 -4.40
CA SER A 161 29.54 14.91 -4.22
C SER A 161 28.96 14.06 -5.35
N GLN A 162 29.24 14.37 -6.63
CA GLN A 162 28.77 13.52 -7.74
C GLN A 162 29.36 12.10 -7.71
N ARG A 163 30.63 11.95 -7.32
CA ARG A 163 31.28 10.63 -7.24
C ARG A 163 30.78 9.81 -6.05
N VAL A 164 30.68 10.40 -4.87
CA VAL A 164 30.17 9.71 -3.66
C VAL A 164 28.67 9.45 -3.79
N SER A 165 27.92 10.37 -4.39
CA SER A 165 26.52 10.16 -4.78
C SER A 165 26.37 8.99 -5.75
N ALA A 166 27.22 8.89 -6.79
CA ALA A 166 27.22 7.73 -7.69
C ALA A 166 27.55 6.41 -6.94
N GLN A 167 28.43 6.44 -5.95
CA GLN A 167 28.75 5.28 -5.10
C GLN A 167 27.59 4.88 -4.16
N LEU A 168 26.78 5.84 -3.72
CA LEU A 168 25.56 5.61 -2.93
C LEU A 168 24.35 5.19 -3.77
N GLY A 169 24.43 5.19 -5.10
CA GLY A 169 23.31 4.88 -5.98
C GLY A 169 22.53 6.11 -6.47
N GLY A 170 23.08 7.32 -6.31
CA GLY A 170 22.62 8.55 -6.92
C GLY A 170 22.14 9.62 -5.94
N LEU A 171 21.81 10.81 -6.47
CA LEU A 171 21.43 11.98 -5.69
C LEU A 171 20.19 11.74 -4.82
N ARG A 172 19.30 10.84 -5.28
CA ARG A 172 18.10 10.45 -4.54
C ARG A 172 18.45 9.76 -3.22
N VAL A 173 19.41 8.83 -3.25
CA VAL A 173 19.84 8.09 -2.06
C VAL A 173 20.53 9.03 -1.07
N ALA A 174 21.29 10.01 -1.56
CA ALA A 174 21.87 11.06 -0.72
C ALA A 174 20.81 11.91 0.01
N GLN A 175 19.70 12.25 -0.67
CA GLN A 175 18.59 12.97 -0.05
C GLN A 175 17.82 12.09 0.95
N ASP A 176 17.66 10.80 0.67
CA ASP A 176 17.06 9.85 1.61
C ASP A 176 17.97 9.66 2.84
N LEU A 177 19.30 9.66 2.68
CA LEU A 177 20.26 9.63 3.78
C LEU A 177 20.10 10.84 4.72
N ALA A 178 19.86 12.04 4.17
CA ALA A 178 19.59 13.22 4.99
C ALA A 178 18.33 13.04 5.87
N ASP A 179 17.26 12.48 5.30
CA ASP A 179 16.03 12.20 6.05
C ASP A 179 16.23 11.08 7.07
N VAL A 180 17.02 10.03 6.76
CA VAL A 180 17.40 8.97 7.72
C VAL A 180 18.10 9.58 8.94
N ILE A 181 19.12 10.42 8.71
CA ILE A 181 19.87 11.09 9.79
C ILE A 181 18.92 11.97 10.62
N ALA A 182 18.06 12.73 9.97
CA ALA A 182 17.10 13.58 10.66
C ALA A 182 16.14 12.75 11.53
N VAL A 183 15.51 11.70 11.00
CA VAL A 183 14.61 10.83 11.76
C VAL A 183 15.32 10.22 12.96
N LEU A 184 16.51 9.66 12.77
CA LEU A 184 17.29 9.05 13.87
C LEU A 184 17.68 10.09 14.93
N SER A 185 18.06 11.32 14.52
CA SER A 185 18.37 12.39 15.47
C SER A 185 17.14 12.87 16.28
N LEU A 186 15.95 12.74 15.70
CA LEU A 186 14.68 13.14 16.30
C LEU A 186 13.98 12.01 17.06
N ALA A 187 14.49 10.78 16.97
CA ALA A 187 13.79 9.58 17.41
C ALA A 187 13.25 9.64 18.86
N PRO A 188 13.98 10.14 19.89
CA PRO A 188 13.40 10.28 21.23
C PRO A 188 12.14 11.16 21.28
N ARG A 189 12.15 12.29 20.57
CA ARG A 189 11.00 13.21 20.48
C ARG A 189 9.86 12.61 19.64
N LEU A 190 10.20 11.87 18.58
CA LEU A 190 9.23 11.15 17.78
C LEU A 190 8.60 9.99 18.57
N ASP A 191 9.35 9.34 19.47
CA ASP A 191 8.84 8.30 20.37
C ASP A 191 7.85 8.87 21.38
N GLU A 192 8.15 10.03 21.97
CA GLU A 192 7.23 10.77 22.85
C GLU A 192 5.95 11.17 22.11
N PHE A 193 6.09 11.74 20.91
CA PHE A 193 4.94 12.10 20.08
C PHE A 193 4.14 10.87 19.62
N ARG A 194 4.81 9.76 19.27
CA ARG A 194 4.17 8.48 18.96
C ARG A 194 3.38 7.95 20.15
N ALA A 195 3.94 8.07 21.35
CA ALA A 195 3.24 7.69 22.57
C ALA A 195 2.03 8.59 22.83
N PHE A 196 2.12 9.89 22.53
CA PHE A 196 0.98 10.82 22.61
C PHE A 196 -0.15 10.43 21.65
N ILE A 197 0.14 10.18 20.36
CA ILE A 197 -0.88 9.79 19.39
C ILE A 197 -1.40 8.35 19.58
N GLY A 198 -0.67 7.51 20.35
CA GLY A 198 -0.97 6.10 20.57
C GLY A 198 -1.56 5.73 21.95
N LYS A 199 -1.40 6.54 23.00
CA LYS A 199 -1.89 6.22 24.36
C LYS A 199 -3.30 6.75 24.60
N GLY A 200 -4.22 5.80 24.79
CA GLY A 200 -5.40 5.93 25.65
C GLY A 200 -6.64 6.49 24.97
N GLY A 201 -7.62 5.63 24.68
CA GLY A 201 -9.04 5.95 24.47
C GLY A 201 -9.39 6.78 23.22
N ASP A 202 -8.68 7.87 22.99
CA ASP A 202 -8.81 8.80 21.88
C ASP A 202 -7.56 8.69 21.00
N ARG A 203 -7.52 7.65 20.16
CA ARG A 203 -6.63 7.68 18.99
C ARG A 203 -6.89 9.00 18.27
N VAL A 204 -5.84 9.73 17.89
CA VAL A 204 -5.98 10.88 17.00
C VAL A 204 -6.30 10.35 15.60
N ASP A 205 -7.53 9.88 15.43
CA ASP A 205 -8.03 9.31 14.19
C ASP A 205 -8.42 10.44 13.21
N HIS A 206 -8.79 11.60 13.74
CA HIS A 206 -9.14 12.81 13.00
C HIS A 206 -8.83 14.08 13.81
N VAL A 207 -8.59 15.19 13.11
CA VAL A 207 -8.39 16.52 13.70
C VAL A 207 -9.71 17.29 13.69
N ASP A 208 -10.22 17.58 14.88
CA ASP A 208 -11.47 18.33 15.12
C ASP A 208 -11.24 19.51 16.09
N GLU A 209 -12.31 20.19 16.47
CA GLU A 209 -12.26 21.35 17.38
C GLU A 209 -11.70 21.01 18.78
N LYS A 210 -11.79 19.74 19.21
CA LYS A 210 -11.35 19.29 20.53
C LYS A 210 -9.92 18.77 20.51
N SER A 211 -9.49 18.13 19.43
CA SER A 211 -8.19 17.46 19.33
C SER A 211 -7.07 18.36 18.80
N TRP A 212 -7.39 19.47 18.13
CA TRP A 212 -6.35 20.30 17.50
C TRP A 212 -5.43 21.00 18.51
N GLN A 213 -5.94 21.46 19.67
CA GLN A 213 -5.10 22.16 20.67
C GLN A 213 -4.09 21.23 21.34
N PRO A 214 -4.48 20.06 21.88
CA PRO A 214 -3.51 19.09 22.40
C PRO A 214 -2.47 18.69 21.34
N LEU A 215 -2.91 18.49 20.10
CA LEU A 215 -2.02 18.15 18.99
C LEU A 215 -1.03 19.27 18.68
N ALA A 216 -1.50 20.52 18.59
CA ALA A 216 -0.64 21.69 18.36
C ALA A 216 0.41 21.83 19.46
N SER A 217 0.02 21.67 20.74
CA SER A 217 0.94 21.71 21.88
C SER A 217 1.97 20.56 21.85
N ALA A 218 1.57 19.35 21.47
CA ALA A 218 2.52 18.25 21.30
C ALA A 218 3.57 18.56 20.20
N LEU A 219 3.15 19.27 19.16
CA LEU A 219 4.01 19.68 18.04
C LEU A 219 4.91 20.90 18.34
N ASP A 220 4.69 21.64 19.43
CA ASP A 220 5.53 22.80 19.82
C ASP A 220 6.99 22.44 20.09
N HIS A 221 7.28 21.17 20.38
CA HIS A 221 8.62 20.65 20.65
C HIS A 221 9.47 20.45 19.39
N PHE A 222 8.92 20.72 18.20
CA PHE A 222 9.59 20.57 16.91
C PHE A 222 9.81 21.93 16.26
N THR A 223 11.00 22.16 15.72
CA THR A 223 11.29 23.39 14.96
C THR A 223 10.52 23.39 13.63
N PRO A 224 10.34 24.56 12.98
CA PRO A 224 9.69 24.64 11.66
C PRO A 224 10.30 23.70 10.62
N GLU A 225 11.61 23.46 10.68
CA GLU A 225 12.30 22.55 9.76
C GLU A 225 12.04 21.09 10.12
N GLN A 226 11.76 20.77 11.38
CA GLN A 226 11.56 19.41 11.88
C GLN A 226 10.09 18.97 11.82
N ILE A 227 9.15 19.91 11.74
CA ILE A 227 7.72 19.64 11.86
C ILE A 227 7.18 18.65 10.82
N ILE A 228 7.87 18.51 9.68
CA ILE A 228 7.48 17.54 8.63
C ILE A 228 7.49 16.09 9.13
N TYR A 229 8.42 15.72 10.03
CA TYR A 229 8.55 14.35 10.52
C TYR A 229 7.40 13.90 11.42
N PRO A 230 7.03 14.63 12.50
CA PRO A 230 5.85 14.24 13.28
C PRO A 230 4.56 14.29 12.45
N MET A 231 4.46 15.14 11.42
CA MET A 231 3.30 15.16 10.50
C MET A 231 3.21 13.91 9.62
N VAL A 232 4.33 13.44 9.05
CA VAL A 232 4.37 12.19 8.29
C VAL A 232 4.00 11.00 9.18
N MET A 233 4.49 10.97 10.42
CA MET A 233 4.15 9.92 11.37
C MET A 233 2.67 9.97 11.76
N LEU A 234 2.12 11.16 12.01
CA LEU A 234 0.70 11.36 12.29
C LEU A 234 -0.17 10.87 11.12
N LEU A 235 0.17 11.25 9.89
CA LEU A 235 -0.52 10.81 8.66
C LEU A 235 -0.64 9.28 8.57
N GLY A 236 0.41 8.55 8.95
CA GLY A 236 0.41 7.08 8.97
C GLY A 236 -0.40 6.44 10.10
N HIS A 237 -0.74 7.19 11.16
CA HIS A 237 -1.54 6.70 12.28
C HIS A 237 -3.03 7.03 12.14
N MET A 238 -3.39 8.07 11.37
CA MET A 238 -4.77 8.55 11.24
C MET A 238 -5.64 7.64 10.39
N ALA A 239 -6.82 7.29 10.91
CA ALA A 239 -7.90 6.73 10.11
C ALA A 239 -8.36 7.73 9.05
N ALA A 240 -8.53 9.01 9.43
CA ALA A 240 -9.07 10.08 8.58
C ALA A 240 -8.10 11.26 8.32
N PRO A 241 -7.04 11.07 7.52
CA PRO A 241 -6.00 12.07 7.24
C PRO A 241 -6.52 13.28 6.48
N GLY A 242 -7.69 13.18 5.81
CA GLY A 242 -8.34 14.29 5.13
C GLY A 242 -8.66 15.44 6.09
N SER A 243 -8.77 15.16 7.39
CA SER A 243 -8.96 16.16 8.44
C SER A 243 -7.68 16.89 8.85
N LEU A 244 -6.49 16.39 8.50
CA LEU A 244 -5.22 16.99 8.95
C LEU A 244 -5.05 18.49 8.58
N PRO A 245 -5.55 19.00 7.43
CA PRO A 245 -5.54 20.43 7.14
C PRO A 245 -6.30 21.28 8.17
N ASN A 246 -7.26 20.70 8.91
CA ASN A 246 -7.99 21.41 9.95
C ASN A 246 -7.07 21.95 11.04
N LEU A 247 -5.92 21.31 11.28
CA LEU A 247 -4.90 21.85 12.19
C LEU A 247 -4.46 23.27 11.78
N LEU A 248 -4.34 23.54 10.48
CA LEU A 248 -3.97 24.86 9.97
C LEU A 248 -5.14 25.82 10.08
N VAL A 249 -6.32 25.37 9.65
CA VAL A 249 -7.53 26.20 9.62
C VAL A 249 -7.91 26.65 11.03
N PHE A 250 -7.85 25.75 12.02
CA PHE A 250 -8.13 26.09 13.42
C PHE A 250 -7.05 26.98 14.05
N THR A 251 -5.78 26.77 13.71
CA THR A 251 -4.68 27.60 14.22
C THR A 251 -4.73 29.02 13.65
N GLU A 252 -4.94 29.17 12.34
CA GLU A 252 -4.92 30.46 11.64
C GLU A 252 -6.30 31.13 11.57
N GLN A 253 -7.36 30.42 11.97
CA GLN A 253 -8.76 30.86 11.88
C GLN A 253 -9.16 31.35 10.48
N SER A 254 -8.62 30.70 9.46
CA SER A 254 -8.82 31.06 8.05
C SER A 254 -8.63 29.84 7.15
N ASP A 255 -9.36 29.81 6.04
CA ASP A 255 -9.26 28.83 4.96
C ASP A 255 -8.52 29.38 3.73
N GLU A 256 -8.07 30.64 3.76
CA GLU A 256 -7.40 31.31 2.64
C GLU A 256 -5.96 30.77 2.46
N PRO A 257 -5.61 30.19 1.29
CA PRO A 257 -4.29 29.61 1.07
C PRO A 257 -3.12 30.56 1.31
N ALA A 258 -3.29 31.85 1.01
CA ALA A 258 -2.24 32.86 1.17
C ALA A 258 -1.89 33.13 2.65
N LYS A 259 -2.88 33.08 3.55
CA LYS A 259 -2.68 33.20 5.00
C LYS A 259 -2.11 31.91 5.56
N LEU A 260 -2.70 30.77 5.19
CA LEU A 260 -2.29 29.44 5.66
C LEU A 260 -0.82 29.12 5.35
N LYS A 261 -0.29 29.58 4.22
CA LYS A 261 1.12 29.40 3.85
C LYS A 261 2.13 30.03 4.82
N ARG A 262 1.72 31.05 5.59
CA ARG A 262 2.57 31.71 6.59
C ARG A 262 2.57 30.97 7.92
N SER A 263 1.65 30.02 8.10
CA SER A 263 1.57 29.21 9.30
C SER A 263 2.81 28.34 9.46
N ARG A 264 3.22 28.13 10.71
CA ARG A 264 4.20 27.08 11.08
C ARG A 264 3.74 25.69 10.69
N PHE A 265 2.42 25.47 10.60
CA PHE A 265 1.84 24.18 10.22
C PHE A 265 1.67 24.04 8.71
N SER A 266 2.01 25.04 7.89
CA SER A 266 1.97 24.95 6.41
C SER A 266 2.56 23.65 5.81
N PRO A 267 3.60 23.00 6.40
CA PRO A 267 4.09 21.72 5.90
C PRO A 267 3.07 20.57 5.89
N VAL A 268 1.95 20.65 6.61
CA VAL A 268 0.86 19.66 6.52
C VAL A 268 0.36 19.52 5.08
N VAL A 269 0.15 20.63 4.39
CA VAL A 269 -0.35 20.60 3.01
C VAL A 269 0.68 19.96 2.09
N GLU A 270 1.97 20.23 2.32
CA GLU A 270 3.06 19.59 1.59
C GLU A 270 3.09 18.08 1.84
N VAL A 271 2.95 17.63 3.09
CA VAL A 271 2.90 16.21 3.45
C VAL A 271 1.74 15.50 2.75
N LEU A 272 0.54 16.08 2.75
CA LEU A 272 -0.64 15.50 2.09
C LEU A 272 -0.51 15.50 0.56
N LEU A 273 0.02 16.58 -0.02
CA LEU A 273 0.30 16.64 -1.46
C LEU A 273 1.34 15.58 -1.85
N ASN A 274 2.38 15.38 -1.04
CA ASN A 274 3.38 14.35 -1.28
C ASN A 274 2.77 12.94 -1.16
N GLU A 275 1.87 12.73 -0.20
CA GLU A 275 1.13 11.48 -0.07
C GLU A 275 0.28 11.16 -1.30
N LEU A 276 -0.44 12.15 -1.84
CA LEU A 276 -1.20 11.99 -3.08
C LEU A 276 -0.31 11.58 -4.27
N ASP A 277 0.95 12.02 -4.31
CA ASP A 277 1.91 11.60 -5.35
C ASP A 277 2.36 10.15 -5.16
N ILE A 278 2.63 9.75 -3.92
CA ILE A 278 2.99 8.36 -3.56
C ILE A 278 1.83 7.42 -3.90
N LEU A 279 0.60 7.80 -3.56
CA LEU A 279 -0.61 7.03 -3.87
C LEU A 279 -0.83 6.93 -5.39
N ALA A 280 -0.61 8.00 -6.15
CA ALA A 280 -0.68 7.94 -7.61
C ALA A 280 0.38 6.99 -8.21
N CYS A 281 1.60 6.97 -7.66
CA CYS A 281 2.62 5.98 -8.06
C CYS A 281 2.22 4.56 -7.67
N THR A 282 1.65 4.37 -6.47
CA THR A 282 1.14 3.07 -6.00
C THR A 282 0.04 2.53 -6.90
N VAL A 283 -0.88 3.39 -7.36
CA VAL A 283 -1.90 3.03 -8.34
C VAL A 283 -1.29 2.62 -9.68
N ARG A 284 -0.35 3.41 -10.21
CA ARG A 284 0.34 3.09 -11.46
C ARG A 284 1.06 1.74 -11.38
N ASP A 285 1.88 1.56 -10.36
CA ASP A 285 2.72 0.37 -10.19
C ASP A 285 1.84 -0.87 -9.89
N GLY A 286 0.80 -0.69 -9.07
CA GLY A 286 -0.19 -1.72 -8.77
C GLY A 286 -1.00 -2.13 -10.00
N LEU A 287 -1.38 -1.20 -10.88
CA LEU A 287 -2.03 -1.55 -12.16
C LEU A 287 -1.10 -2.30 -13.10
N ALA A 288 0.18 -1.93 -13.16
CA ALA A 288 1.18 -2.60 -13.98
C ALA A 288 1.46 -4.04 -13.50
N ALA A 289 1.47 -4.27 -12.19
CA ALA A 289 1.60 -5.60 -11.57
C ALA A 289 0.26 -6.33 -11.37
N TRP A 290 -0.85 -5.72 -11.82
CA TRP A 290 -2.21 -6.22 -11.65
C TRP A 290 -2.59 -6.56 -10.19
N GLN A 291 -2.16 -5.74 -9.24
CA GLN A 291 -2.48 -5.84 -7.81
C GLN A 291 -3.68 -4.95 -7.46
N VAL A 292 -4.83 -5.23 -8.08
CA VAL A 292 -6.00 -4.35 -8.01
C VAL A 292 -6.58 -4.24 -6.60
N VAL A 293 -6.76 -5.38 -5.93
CA VAL A 293 -7.44 -5.46 -4.62
C VAL A 293 -6.54 -4.96 -3.50
N ASP A 294 -5.28 -5.40 -3.49
CA ASP A 294 -4.36 -5.17 -2.37
C ASP A 294 -3.73 -3.77 -2.41
N ASP A 295 -3.39 -3.27 -3.62
CA ASP A 295 -2.69 -1.98 -3.75
C ASP A 295 -3.59 -0.88 -4.32
N VAL A 296 -4.22 -1.12 -5.48
CA VAL A 296 -4.88 -0.05 -6.25
C VAL A 296 -6.12 0.47 -5.53
N VAL A 297 -7.05 -0.40 -5.13
CA VAL A 297 -8.32 0.02 -4.50
C VAL A 297 -8.10 0.79 -3.19
N PRO A 298 -7.26 0.32 -2.24
CA PRO A 298 -6.94 1.09 -1.05
C PRO A 298 -6.29 2.43 -1.37
N ALA A 299 -5.35 2.47 -2.32
CA ALA A 299 -4.67 3.70 -2.70
C ALA A 299 -5.63 4.74 -3.31
N VAL A 300 -6.56 4.31 -4.17
CA VAL A 300 -7.59 5.20 -4.77
C VAL A 300 -8.52 5.76 -3.70
N ARG A 301 -8.98 4.94 -2.75
CA ARG A 301 -9.84 5.39 -1.64
C ARG A 301 -9.11 6.42 -0.77
N ARG A 302 -7.87 6.12 -0.38
CA ARG A 302 -7.02 7.01 0.41
C ARG A 302 -6.73 8.31 -0.32
N PHE A 303 -6.49 8.24 -1.62
CA PHE A 303 -6.28 9.41 -2.47
C PHE A 303 -7.51 10.31 -2.46
N HIS A 304 -8.70 9.75 -2.69
CA HIS A 304 -9.95 10.51 -2.66
C HIS A 304 -10.17 11.17 -1.29
N GLU A 305 -10.02 10.41 -0.21
CA GLU A 305 -10.20 10.92 1.16
C GLU A 305 -9.31 12.16 1.44
N ILE A 306 -8.01 12.06 1.16
CA ILE A 306 -7.07 13.18 1.37
C ILE A 306 -7.39 14.35 0.44
N SER A 307 -7.66 14.07 -0.83
CA SER A 307 -7.96 15.07 -1.86
C SER A 307 -9.24 15.85 -1.55
N SER A 308 -10.28 15.17 -1.07
CA SER A 308 -11.56 15.78 -0.68
C SER A 308 -11.42 16.55 0.63
N GLY A 309 -10.70 16.01 1.61
CA GLY A 309 -10.41 16.69 2.87
C GLY A 309 -9.65 18.01 2.68
N LEU A 310 -8.64 18.01 1.80
CA LEU A 310 -7.92 19.22 1.40
C LEU A 310 -8.84 20.28 0.77
N ALA A 311 -9.71 19.86 -0.16
CA ALA A 311 -10.64 20.76 -0.84
C ALA A 311 -11.77 21.28 0.06
N LEU A 312 -12.12 20.53 1.11
CA LEU A 312 -13.12 20.93 2.09
C LEU A 312 -12.57 21.93 3.11
N ALA A 313 -11.33 21.72 3.57
CA ALA A 313 -10.73 22.52 4.63
C ALA A 313 -10.10 23.84 4.12
N ILE A 314 -9.57 23.83 2.90
CA ILE A 314 -8.86 24.98 2.31
C ILE A 314 -9.63 25.45 1.10
N ASN A 315 -9.78 26.77 0.94
CA ASN A 315 -10.44 27.34 -0.23
C ASN A 315 -9.56 27.14 -1.49
N MET A 316 -9.79 26.03 -2.19
CA MET A 316 -9.08 25.66 -3.42
C MET A 316 -9.58 26.41 -4.66
N GLU A 317 -10.67 27.17 -4.57
CA GLU A 317 -11.15 28.04 -5.66
C GLU A 317 -10.22 29.23 -5.89
N LEU A 318 -9.53 29.67 -4.83
CA LEU A 318 -8.51 30.71 -4.93
C LEU A 318 -7.25 30.17 -5.63
N PRO A 319 -6.69 30.90 -6.61
CA PRO A 319 -5.51 30.45 -7.34
C PRO A 319 -4.30 30.39 -6.41
N SER A 320 -3.75 29.19 -6.23
CA SER A 320 -2.56 28.95 -5.42
C SER A 320 -1.71 27.83 -6.02
N ASP A 321 -0.44 27.76 -5.59
CA ASP A 321 0.42 26.62 -5.95
C ASP A 321 -0.18 25.28 -5.47
N TRP A 322 -0.87 25.29 -4.31
CA TRP A 322 -1.51 24.10 -3.76
C TRP A 322 -2.68 23.62 -4.63
N SER A 323 -3.56 24.52 -5.08
CA SER A 323 -4.67 24.13 -5.95
C SER A 323 -4.18 23.63 -7.32
N LYS A 324 -3.13 24.24 -7.88
CA LYS A 324 -2.47 23.74 -9.11
C LYS A 324 -1.89 22.34 -8.93
N ARG A 325 -1.15 22.10 -7.84
CA ARG A 325 -0.53 20.80 -7.56
C ARG A 325 -1.56 19.72 -7.25
N LEU A 326 -2.64 20.04 -6.54
CA LEU A 326 -3.75 19.11 -6.31
C LEU A 326 -4.43 18.72 -7.63
N ALA A 327 -4.70 19.69 -8.51
CA ALA A 327 -5.28 19.43 -9.83
C ALA A 327 -4.36 18.54 -10.69
N ALA A 328 -3.06 18.80 -10.71
CA ALA A 328 -2.09 17.98 -11.43
C ALA A 328 -2.08 16.52 -10.93
N LYS A 329 -2.14 16.31 -9.61
CA LYS A 329 -2.19 14.97 -9.00
C LYS A 329 -3.49 14.24 -9.34
N ARG A 330 -4.63 14.94 -9.33
CA ARG A 330 -5.94 14.41 -9.76
C ARG A 330 -5.92 13.99 -11.24
N SER A 331 -5.29 14.78 -12.11
CA SER A 331 -5.11 14.40 -13.52
C SER A 331 -4.28 13.13 -13.63
N ARG A 332 -3.12 13.08 -12.97
CA ARG A 332 -2.20 11.93 -13.03
C ARG A 332 -2.89 10.61 -12.64
N ILE A 333 -3.63 10.58 -11.53
CA ILE A 333 -4.35 9.36 -11.11
C ILE A 333 -5.52 9.04 -12.05
N SER A 334 -6.22 10.06 -12.58
CA SER A 334 -7.27 9.90 -13.59
C SER A 334 -6.72 9.21 -14.84
N ASP A 335 -5.57 9.67 -15.33
CA ASP A 335 -4.91 9.15 -16.53
C ASP A 335 -4.47 7.69 -16.33
N CYS A 336 -3.94 7.34 -15.15
CA CYS A 336 -3.58 5.96 -14.82
C CYS A 336 -4.81 5.02 -14.81
N LEU A 337 -5.94 5.50 -14.26
CA LEU A 337 -7.14 4.68 -14.09
C LEU A 337 -7.97 4.57 -15.37
N ARG A 338 -7.96 5.60 -16.23
CA ARG A 338 -8.86 5.72 -17.39
C ARG A 338 -8.76 4.52 -18.32
N GLU A 339 -7.56 4.19 -18.77
CA GLU A 339 -7.34 3.05 -19.68
C GLU A 339 -7.85 1.74 -19.07
N THR A 340 -7.51 1.49 -17.80
CA THR A 340 -7.96 0.29 -17.08
C THR A 340 -9.48 0.22 -16.97
N VAL A 341 -10.13 1.34 -16.65
CA VAL A 341 -11.59 1.43 -16.58
C VAL A 341 -12.21 1.16 -17.95
N GLU A 342 -11.69 1.74 -19.02
CA GLU A 342 -12.20 1.53 -20.38
C GLU A 342 -12.07 0.09 -20.86
N MET A 343 -11.00 -0.61 -20.46
CA MET A 343 -10.79 -2.02 -20.77
C MET A 343 -11.68 -2.98 -19.95
N THR A 344 -12.39 -2.51 -18.92
CA THR A 344 -13.20 -3.35 -18.03
C THR A 344 -14.18 -4.22 -18.81
N LEU A 345 -14.91 -3.65 -19.76
CA LEU A 345 -15.88 -4.41 -20.56
C LEU A 345 -15.20 -5.50 -21.42
N GLY A 346 -14.02 -5.20 -21.97
CA GLY A 346 -13.25 -6.17 -22.75
C GLY A 346 -12.81 -7.37 -21.90
N ARG A 347 -12.29 -7.10 -20.70
CA ARG A 347 -11.90 -8.13 -19.73
C ARG A 347 -13.08 -8.96 -19.26
N LEU A 348 -14.21 -8.32 -18.95
CA LEU A 348 -15.46 -9.02 -18.60
C LEU A 348 -15.94 -9.95 -19.72
N ARG A 349 -15.87 -9.50 -20.98
CA ARG A 349 -16.18 -10.34 -22.13
C ARG A 349 -15.25 -11.54 -22.20
N LEU A 350 -13.94 -11.32 -22.10
CA LEU A 350 -12.95 -12.39 -22.15
C LEU A 350 -13.15 -13.42 -21.03
N GLY A 351 -13.30 -12.96 -19.79
CA GLY A 351 -13.40 -13.80 -18.59
C GLY A 351 -14.75 -14.48 -18.37
N ILE A 352 -15.80 -14.12 -19.13
CA ILE A 352 -17.15 -14.73 -19.02
C ILE A 352 -17.59 -15.38 -20.34
N GLN A 353 -17.23 -14.80 -21.48
CA GLN A 353 -17.63 -15.24 -22.82
C GLN A 353 -16.43 -15.11 -23.78
N PRO A 354 -15.39 -15.95 -23.61
CA PRO A 354 -14.19 -15.88 -24.44
C PRO A 354 -14.54 -16.07 -25.92
N ASN A 355 -13.75 -15.42 -26.78
CA ASN A 355 -13.91 -15.54 -28.22
C ASN A 355 -13.43 -16.92 -28.68
N GLY A 356 -14.18 -17.59 -29.55
CA GLY A 356 -13.78 -18.86 -30.13
C GLY A 356 -14.87 -19.49 -30.99
N VAL A 357 -14.54 -20.59 -31.65
CA VAL A 357 -15.50 -21.39 -32.42
C VAL A 357 -16.18 -22.37 -31.48
N GLY A 358 -17.50 -22.29 -31.37
CA GLY A 358 -18.29 -23.16 -30.48
C GLY A 358 -18.36 -22.64 -29.04
N VAL A 359 -18.60 -23.56 -28.09
CA VAL A 359 -18.69 -23.24 -26.66
C VAL A 359 -17.31 -23.36 -26.03
N VAL A 360 -16.76 -22.23 -25.59
CA VAL A 360 -15.41 -22.16 -25.01
C VAL A 360 -15.49 -21.77 -23.53
N ALA A 361 -14.78 -22.52 -22.68
CA ALA A 361 -14.64 -22.19 -21.26
C ALA A 361 -13.70 -20.99 -21.08
N PRO A 362 -13.99 -20.06 -20.15
CA PRO A 362 -13.07 -18.98 -19.83
C PRO A 362 -11.81 -19.52 -19.17
N ASP A 363 -10.69 -18.85 -19.41
CA ASP A 363 -9.45 -19.10 -18.66
C ASP A 363 -9.60 -18.60 -17.22
N PRO A 364 -9.18 -19.35 -16.19
CA PRO A 364 -9.31 -18.92 -14.80
C PRO A 364 -8.64 -17.57 -14.51
N LEU A 365 -7.50 -17.28 -15.14
CA LEU A 365 -6.81 -16.00 -14.97
C LEU A 365 -7.65 -14.86 -15.55
N ASP A 366 -8.21 -15.04 -16.75
CA ASP A 366 -9.08 -14.04 -17.37
C ASP A 366 -10.36 -13.80 -16.55
N THR A 367 -10.90 -14.85 -15.92
CA THR A 367 -12.03 -14.72 -15.00
C THR A 367 -11.66 -13.92 -13.75
N GLU A 368 -10.51 -14.18 -13.11
CA GLU A 368 -10.08 -13.39 -11.95
C GLU A 368 -9.82 -11.93 -12.34
N GLN A 369 -9.15 -11.67 -13.47
CA GLN A 369 -8.93 -10.31 -13.95
C GLN A 369 -10.24 -9.57 -14.26
N ALA A 370 -11.25 -10.28 -14.77
CA ALA A 370 -12.58 -9.74 -15.00
C ALA A 370 -13.27 -9.34 -13.67
N ILE A 371 -13.20 -10.21 -12.66
CA ILE A 371 -13.75 -9.94 -11.32
C ILE A 371 -13.02 -8.74 -10.66
N GLU A 372 -11.70 -8.69 -10.74
CA GLU A 372 -10.91 -7.59 -10.20
C GLU A 372 -11.17 -6.27 -10.93
N SER A 373 -11.34 -6.30 -12.25
CA SER A 373 -11.74 -5.11 -13.02
C SER A 373 -13.13 -4.60 -12.60
N ALA A 374 -14.07 -5.51 -12.31
CA ALA A 374 -15.36 -5.15 -11.73
C ALA A 374 -15.21 -4.53 -10.33
N ARG A 375 -14.36 -5.09 -9.46
CA ARG A 375 -14.07 -4.51 -8.13
C ARG A 375 -13.50 -3.09 -8.24
N LEU A 376 -12.57 -2.88 -9.17
CA LEU A 376 -12.01 -1.56 -9.43
C LEU A 376 -13.07 -0.56 -9.90
N LEU A 377 -13.89 -0.95 -10.87
CA LEU A 377 -14.99 -0.10 -11.37
C LEU A 377 -15.93 0.32 -10.23
N MET A 378 -16.31 -0.64 -9.38
CA MET A 378 -17.19 -0.36 -8.24
C MET A 378 -16.53 0.48 -7.15
N ALA A 379 -15.23 0.34 -6.93
CA ALA A 379 -14.47 1.19 -6.02
C ALA A 379 -14.33 2.64 -6.52
N ILE A 380 -14.16 2.85 -7.83
CA ILE A 380 -14.02 4.18 -8.44
C ILE A 380 -15.37 4.87 -8.59
N LYS A 381 -16.46 4.12 -8.83
CA LYS A 381 -17.81 4.66 -9.07
C LYS A 381 -18.24 5.76 -8.09
N PRO A 382 -18.11 5.62 -6.76
CA PRO A 382 -18.49 6.70 -5.83
C PRO A 382 -17.54 7.90 -5.85
N LEU A 383 -16.32 7.76 -6.40
CA LEU A 383 -15.23 8.76 -6.36
C LEU A 383 -15.04 9.47 -7.72
N ARG A 384 -15.90 9.18 -8.69
CA ARG A 384 -15.74 9.56 -10.11
C ARG A 384 -15.74 11.08 -10.35
N SER A 385 -16.40 11.85 -9.49
CA SER A 385 -16.46 13.32 -9.57
C SER A 385 -15.10 13.95 -9.28
N GLU A 386 -14.47 13.52 -8.18
CA GLU A 386 -13.22 14.08 -7.67
C GLU A 386 -12.01 13.62 -8.51
N LEU A 387 -12.13 12.45 -9.15
CA LEU A 387 -11.12 11.89 -10.04
C LEU A 387 -11.28 12.32 -11.52
N ALA A 388 -12.27 13.16 -11.84
CA ALA A 388 -12.58 13.57 -13.21
C ALA A 388 -12.80 12.38 -14.18
N LEU A 389 -13.47 11.33 -13.69
CA LEU A 389 -13.77 10.09 -14.43
C LEU A 389 -15.27 9.91 -14.69
N ASN A 390 -16.10 10.93 -14.42
CA ASN A 390 -17.57 10.86 -14.49
C ASN A 390 -18.11 10.22 -15.78
N GLU A 391 -17.74 10.76 -16.93
CA GLU A 391 -18.24 10.31 -18.23
C GLU A 391 -17.76 8.89 -18.55
N CYS A 392 -16.46 8.63 -18.34
CA CYS A 392 -15.84 7.33 -18.58
C CYS A 392 -16.49 6.23 -17.75
N VAL A 393 -16.61 6.42 -16.44
CA VAL A 393 -17.19 5.45 -15.51
C VAL A 393 -18.66 5.22 -15.81
N THR A 394 -19.44 6.28 -16.08
CA THR A 394 -20.87 6.15 -16.38
C THR A 394 -21.11 5.35 -17.66
N ARG A 395 -20.35 5.66 -18.72
CA ARG A 395 -20.43 4.95 -20.01
C ARG A 395 -20.03 3.48 -19.87
N VAL A 396 -18.91 3.20 -19.21
CA VAL A 396 -18.43 1.81 -19.02
C VAL A 396 -19.43 1.03 -18.17
N HIS A 397 -19.93 1.60 -17.07
CA HIS A 397 -20.91 0.94 -16.21
C HIS A 397 -22.18 0.55 -16.98
N ALA A 398 -22.75 1.47 -17.76
CA ALA A 398 -23.94 1.18 -18.58
C ALA A 398 -23.68 0.08 -19.62
N ALA A 399 -22.48 0.06 -20.22
CA ALA A 399 -22.11 -0.98 -21.17
C ALA A 399 -21.90 -2.35 -20.49
N VAL A 400 -21.39 -2.36 -19.25
CA VAL A 400 -21.30 -3.56 -18.41
C VAL A 400 -22.68 -4.09 -18.06
N GLU A 401 -23.61 -3.24 -17.64
CA GLU A 401 -25.01 -3.62 -17.38
C GLU A 401 -25.66 -4.27 -18.61
N GLY A 402 -25.54 -3.64 -19.78
CA GLY A 402 -26.07 -4.20 -21.03
C GLY A 402 -25.44 -5.54 -21.44
N PHE A 403 -24.14 -5.73 -21.17
CA PHE A 403 -23.46 -7.00 -21.38
C PHE A 403 -24.00 -8.08 -20.43
N PHE A 404 -24.14 -7.78 -19.14
CA PHE A 404 -24.67 -8.71 -18.14
C PHE A 404 -26.11 -9.13 -18.45
N ASP A 405 -26.97 -8.17 -18.81
CA ASP A 405 -28.34 -8.44 -19.23
C ASP A 405 -28.41 -9.40 -20.43
N THR A 406 -27.48 -9.24 -21.37
CA THR A 406 -27.40 -10.10 -22.55
C THR A 406 -26.87 -11.48 -22.18
N ALA A 407 -25.79 -11.55 -21.39
CA ALA A 407 -25.17 -12.80 -20.95
C ALA A 407 -26.12 -13.64 -20.07
N ALA A 408 -26.79 -13.01 -19.11
CA ALA A 408 -27.74 -13.64 -18.21
C ALA A 408 -28.97 -14.21 -18.93
N ARG A 409 -29.39 -13.61 -20.06
CA ARG A 409 -30.46 -14.15 -20.91
C ARG A 409 -29.98 -15.26 -21.83
N ASN A 410 -28.80 -15.12 -22.42
CA ASN A 410 -28.31 -16.04 -23.46
C ASN A 410 -27.77 -17.35 -22.90
N LEU A 411 -27.05 -17.33 -21.75
CA LEU A 411 -26.46 -18.56 -21.19
C LEU A 411 -27.50 -19.64 -20.86
N PRO A 412 -28.64 -19.33 -20.20
CA PRO A 412 -29.71 -20.30 -19.99
C PRO A 412 -30.29 -20.88 -21.28
N VAL A 413 -30.40 -20.07 -22.34
CA VAL A 413 -30.89 -20.53 -23.65
C VAL A 413 -29.88 -21.47 -24.30
N GLN A 414 -28.59 -21.14 -24.23
CA GLN A 414 -27.51 -22.00 -24.72
C GLN A 414 -27.49 -23.34 -23.97
N ALA A 415 -27.60 -23.32 -22.64
CA ALA A 415 -27.62 -24.53 -21.82
C ALA A 415 -28.77 -25.49 -22.17
N ARG A 416 -29.96 -24.98 -22.47
CA ARG A 416 -31.11 -25.81 -22.89
C ARG A 416 -30.93 -26.47 -24.26
N ALA A 417 -30.12 -25.87 -25.13
CA ALA A 417 -29.85 -26.37 -26.47
C ALA A 417 -28.49 -27.09 -26.59
N ALA A 418 -27.71 -27.12 -25.51
CA ALA A 418 -26.34 -27.63 -25.51
C ALA A 418 -26.29 -29.15 -25.44
N GLU A 419 -25.25 -29.72 -26.05
CA GLU A 419 -24.90 -31.12 -25.86
C GLU A 419 -24.18 -31.31 -24.51
N ALA A 420 -24.16 -32.56 -24.01
CA ALA A 420 -23.52 -32.86 -22.73
C ALA A 420 -22.02 -32.50 -22.70
N VAL A 421 -21.35 -32.45 -23.86
CA VAL A 421 -19.93 -32.09 -24.00
C VAL A 421 -19.67 -30.60 -23.76
N ASP A 422 -20.65 -29.73 -24.04
CA ASP A 422 -20.53 -28.27 -23.92
C ASP A 422 -20.87 -27.77 -22.51
N MET A 423 -21.57 -28.59 -21.72
CA MET A 423 -22.06 -28.23 -20.38
C MET A 423 -20.96 -27.79 -19.40
N PRO A 424 -19.77 -28.42 -19.33
CA PRO A 424 -18.70 -27.96 -18.45
C PRO A 424 -18.24 -26.52 -18.77
N ALA A 425 -18.10 -26.19 -20.05
CA ALA A 425 -17.72 -24.85 -20.48
C ALA A 425 -18.83 -23.82 -20.17
N LEU A 426 -20.10 -24.18 -20.37
CA LEU A 426 -21.23 -23.32 -20.00
C LEU A 426 -21.33 -23.10 -18.48
N ASN A 427 -21.04 -24.13 -17.67
CA ASN A 427 -20.97 -24.01 -16.22
C ASN A 427 -19.85 -23.08 -15.77
N ALA A 428 -18.66 -23.18 -16.38
CA ALA A 428 -17.56 -22.26 -16.09
C ALA A 428 -17.90 -20.79 -16.44
N ARG A 429 -18.54 -20.56 -17.59
CA ARG A 429 -19.04 -19.22 -17.97
C ARG A 429 -20.11 -18.71 -17.00
N PHE A 430 -20.99 -19.59 -16.53
CA PHE A 430 -22.02 -19.25 -15.56
C PHE A 430 -21.44 -18.91 -14.18
N ASP A 431 -20.44 -19.65 -13.72
CA ASP A 431 -19.72 -19.35 -12.49
C ASP A 431 -19.02 -17.98 -12.56
N ALA A 432 -18.29 -17.72 -13.65
CA ALA A 432 -17.66 -16.42 -13.88
C ALA A 432 -18.68 -15.28 -13.88
N LEU A 433 -19.83 -15.45 -14.56
CA LEU A 433 -20.93 -14.48 -14.56
C LEU A 433 -21.49 -14.27 -13.14
N TYR A 434 -21.72 -15.36 -12.39
CA TYR A 434 -22.26 -15.33 -11.04
C TYR A 434 -21.32 -14.59 -10.08
N ARG A 435 -20.05 -14.99 -10.00
CA ARG A 435 -19.04 -14.38 -9.12
C ARG A 435 -18.84 -12.90 -9.42
N THR A 436 -18.84 -12.53 -10.70
CA THR A 436 -18.73 -11.12 -11.10
C THR A 436 -20.00 -10.34 -10.78
N SER A 437 -21.19 -10.95 -10.91
CA SER A 437 -22.46 -10.30 -10.58
C SER A 437 -22.58 -9.96 -9.09
N MET A 438 -22.00 -10.78 -8.21
CA MET A 438 -21.93 -10.48 -6.78
C MET A 438 -21.19 -9.16 -6.51
N VAL A 439 -20.10 -8.93 -7.24
CA VAL A 439 -19.31 -7.69 -7.10
C VAL A 439 -20.06 -6.47 -7.64
N LEU A 440 -20.70 -6.60 -8.80
CA LEU A 440 -21.32 -5.47 -9.50
C LEU A 440 -22.70 -5.10 -8.96
N PHE A 441 -23.52 -6.10 -8.62
CA PHE A 441 -24.94 -5.93 -8.32
C PHE A 441 -25.35 -6.44 -6.93
N GLY A 442 -24.44 -7.10 -6.21
CA GLY A 442 -24.69 -7.64 -4.87
C GLY A 442 -25.35 -9.02 -4.86
N ASP A 443 -25.50 -9.56 -3.64
CA ASP A 443 -25.89 -10.95 -3.41
C ASP A 443 -27.33 -11.28 -3.84
N GLU A 444 -28.25 -10.31 -3.76
CA GLU A 444 -29.65 -10.52 -4.14
C GLU A 444 -29.80 -10.80 -5.64
N TYR A 445 -29.15 -9.99 -6.48
CA TYR A 445 -29.16 -10.18 -7.93
C TYR A 445 -28.45 -11.48 -8.31
N ALA A 446 -27.28 -11.73 -7.73
CA ALA A 446 -26.54 -12.97 -7.94
C ALA A 446 -27.39 -14.20 -7.55
N GLY A 447 -28.14 -14.13 -6.45
CA GLY A 447 -29.05 -15.19 -6.03
C GLY A 447 -30.21 -15.43 -6.99
N LEU A 448 -30.76 -14.40 -7.63
CA LEU A 448 -31.75 -14.54 -8.70
C LEU A 448 -31.15 -15.18 -9.95
N LEU A 449 -29.95 -14.75 -10.34
CA LEU A 449 -29.21 -15.30 -11.48
C LEU A 449 -28.92 -16.79 -11.27
N ARG A 450 -28.45 -17.17 -10.07
CA ARG A 450 -28.21 -18.57 -9.68
C ARG A 450 -29.46 -19.44 -9.90
N ARG A 451 -30.60 -19.04 -9.32
CA ARG A 451 -31.87 -19.78 -9.46
C ARG A 451 -32.29 -19.94 -10.92
N SER A 452 -32.15 -18.89 -11.73
CA SER A 452 -32.50 -18.92 -13.16
C SER A 452 -31.61 -19.89 -13.96
N GLY A 453 -30.31 -19.91 -13.65
CA GLY A 453 -29.36 -20.84 -14.28
C GLY A 453 -29.62 -22.29 -13.90
N GLU A 454 -29.86 -22.58 -12.63
CA GLU A 454 -30.14 -23.93 -12.11
C GLU A 454 -31.38 -24.55 -12.79
N VAL A 455 -32.45 -23.76 -12.99
CA VAL A 455 -33.66 -24.19 -13.72
C VAL A 455 -33.35 -24.56 -15.18
N SER A 456 -32.28 -24.00 -15.74
CA SER A 456 -31.88 -24.21 -17.13
C SER A 456 -30.76 -25.23 -17.28
N GLY A 457 -30.41 -25.95 -16.21
CA GLY A 457 -29.41 -27.02 -16.20
C GLY A 457 -27.98 -26.56 -15.94
N LEU A 458 -27.74 -25.25 -15.74
CA LEU A 458 -26.42 -24.73 -15.36
C LEU A 458 -26.13 -25.03 -13.90
N ARG A 459 -24.87 -25.33 -13.59
CA ARG A 459 -24.41 -25.64 -12.24
C ARG A 459 -23.22 -24.77 -11.88
N LEU A 460 -23.23 -24.29 -10.64
CA LEU A 460 -22.04 -23.72 -10.01
C LEU A 460 -21.21 -24.87 -9.42
N PRO A 461 -19.88 -24.74 -9.35
CA PRO A 461 -19.03 -25.70 -8.64
C PRO A 461 -19.48 -25.86 -7.18
N ASP A 462 -19.43 -27.09 -6.66
CA ASP A 462 -19.76 -27.33 -5.25
C ASP A 462 -18.73 -26.60 -4.37
N ALA A 463 -19.14 -26.16 -3.17
CA ALA A 463 -18.27 -25.41 -2.26
C ALA A 463 -16.96 -26.13 -1.90
N GLY A 464 -16.89 -27.46 -2.09
CA GLY A 464 -15.67 -28.26 -1.95
C GLY A 464 -14.73 -28.22 -3.16
N GLU A 465 -15.22 -27.92 -4.37
CA GLU A 465 -14.45 -27.76 -5.61
C GLU A 465 -13.97 -26.31 -5.80
N MET A 466 -14.74 -25.32 -5.35
CA MET A 466 -14.31 -23.90 -5.32
C MET A 466 -13.09 -23.64 -4.41
N ALA A 467 -12.78 -24.57 -3.50
CA ALA A 467 -11.64 -24.47 -2.61
C ALA A 467 -10.41 -25.25 -3.12
N ALA A 468 -10.48 -25.84 -4.33
CA ALA A 468 -9.44 -26.65 -4.95
C ALA A 468 -8.95 -26.10 -6.31
N ALA A 469 -9.70 -25.17 -6.92
CA ALA A 469 -9.22 -24.24 -7.96
C ALA A 469 -8.79 -22.93 -7.27
#